data_AF-A0A952QYM9-F1
#
_entry.id   AF-A0A952QYM9-F1
#
_cell.length_a   1.000
_cell.length_b   1.000
_cell.length_c   1.000
_cell.angle_alpha   90.00
_cell.angle_beta   90.00
_cell.angle_gamma   90.00
#
_symmetry.space_group_name_H-M   'P 1'
#
loop_
_entity.id
_entity.type
_entity.pdbx_description
1 polymer ?
#
loop_
_entity_poly.entity_id
_entity_poly.type
_entity_poly.pdbx_seq_one_letter_code
_entity_poly.pdbx_strand_id
1 'polypeptide(L)'
;MISTRLRRLARVVVLLLALVSGVASAAEICRPELLGTLTDTELDRPATGSDAAMLLKRAVELIEPALPTLRRSNALPVESGHPAYSSVRYLHERRLLPAAWDPESIDVAVWQEMLSGFMGWYKLSGQLPDAPLTAGDLLEDTMSVLKRVSDTVRPAALLATDPADNRRLSFWAIIWNWTVYPRLLVFRPDEDLSLDDMRGTLAALGTCALRVENYVTAPEETAKRLFLAHNDSRMYVVASRPDTGTWPYSVAPGEELDAFGFMLPELDGVRLYAAVFDGPAAGAGTILGLMSRVRTNMSPFTFFGHLEIPSR
;
A
#
# COMPACT_ATOMS: atom_id res chain seq x y z
N MET A 1 -53.18 14.65 -29.26
CA MET A 1 -53.22 13.99 -27.93
C MET A 1 -52.30 12.77 -27.93
N ILE A 2 -50.99 12.99 -27.73
CA ILE A 2 -50.05 11.88 -27.58
C ILE A 2 -50.17 11.38 -26.14
N SER A 3 -50.71 10.17 -26.05
CA SER A 3 -51.12 9.45 -24.84
C SER A 3 -50.14 9.59 -23.68
N THR A 4 -50.66 10.04 -22.54
CA THR A 4 -50.02 10.06 -21.21
C THR A 4 -49.43 8.72 -20.80
N ARG A 5 -49.82 7.60 -21.45
CA ARG A 5 -49.26 6.27 -21.22
C ARG A 5 -47.85 6.10 -21.80
N LEU A 6 -47.53 6.71 -22.96
CA LEU A 6 -46.18 6.63 -23.55
C LEU A 6 -45.13 7.37 -22.69
N ARG A 7 -45.51 8.49 -22.07
CA ARG A 7 -44.62 9.22 -21.15
C ARG A 7 -44.32 8.46 -19.86
N ARG A 8 -45.25 7.63 -19.38
CA ARG A 8 -45.05 6.77 -18.20
C ARG A 8 -44.14 5.58 -18.52
N LEU A 9 -44.33 4.93 -19.67
CA LEU A 9 -43.46 3.84 -20.13
C LEU A 9 -42.02 4.30 -20.37
N ALA A 10 -41.82 5.46 -21.01
CA ALA A 10 -40.49 6.02 -21.21
C ALA A 10 -39.77 6.36 -19.88
N ARG A 11 -40.50 6.87 -18.87
CA ARG A 11 -39.93 7.14 -17.54
C ARG A 11 -39.57 5.88 -16.77
N VAL A 12 -40.36 4.81 -16.89
CA VAL A 12 -40.06 3.52 -16.26
C VAL A 12 -38.83 2.87 -16.90
N VAL A 13 -38.69 2.94 -18.23
CA VAL A 13 -37.51 2.44 -18.95
C VAL A 13 -36.24 3.22 -18.58
N VAL A 14 -36.31 4.55 -18.48
CA VAL A 14 -35.17 5.37 -18.02
C VAL A 14 -34.80 5.10 -16.56
N LEU A 15 -35.78 4.86 -15.67
CA LEU A 15 -35.50 4.50 -14.28
C LEU A 15 -34.86 3.10 -14.18
N LEU A 16 -35.33 2.13 -14.98
CA LEU A 16 -34.75 0.78 -15.06
C LEU A 16 -33.34 0.80 -15.66
N LEU A 17 -33.08 1.61 -16.70
CA LEU A 17 -31.73 1.81 -17.24
C LEU A 17 -30.79 2.49 -16.24
N ALA A 18 -31.28 3.46 -15.45
CA ALA A 18 -30.48 4.07 -14.39
C ALA A 18 -30.18 3.11 -13.22
N LEU A 19 -31.09 2.17 -12.93
CA LEU A 19 -30.88 1.12 -11.92
C LEU A 19 -29.91 0.01 -12.39
N VAL A 20 -29.89 -0.32 -13.69
CA VAL A 20 -28.94 -1.31 -14.25
C VAL A 20 -27.55 -0.69 -14.46
N SER A 21 -27.46 0.62 -14.73
CA SER A 21 -26.18 1.34 -14.83
C SER A 21 -25.47 1.55 -13.49
N GLY A 22 -26.18 1.37 -12.37
CA GLY A 22 -25.66 1.59 -11.02
C GLY A 22 -24.86 0.42 -10.43
N VAL A 23 -24.79 -0.74 -11.11
CA VAL A 23 -24.09 -1.93 -10.59
C VAL A 23 -22.63 -2.02 -11.05
N ALA A 24 -22.22 -1.19 -12.01
CA ALA A 24 -20.82 -1.03 -12.40
C ALA A 24 -20.14 0.06 -11.57
N SER A 25 -19.87 -0.16 -10.27
CA SER A 25 -19.08 0.83 -9.50
C SER A 25 -18.43 0.35 -8.19
N ALA A 26 -17.89 -0.87 -8.16
CA ALA A 26 -17.00 -1.27 -7.06
C ALA A 26 -15.99 -2.38 -7.42
N ALA A 27 -16.29 -3.18 -8.44
CA ALA A 27 -15.44 -4.29 -8.85
C ALA A 27 -14.24 -3.86 -9.72
N GLU A 28 -14.24 -2.68 -10.35
CA GLU A 28 -13.16 -2.25 -11.27
C GLU A 28 -11.95 -1.59 -10.58
N ILE A 29 -11.91 -1.58 -9.24
CA ILE A 29 -10.83 -0.94 -8.51
C ILE A 29 -9.50 -1.60 -8.89
N CYS A 30 -8.54 -0.80 -9.35
CA CYS A 30 -7.21 -1.22 -9.77
C CYS A 30 -7.12 -2.15 -10.98
N ARG A 31 -8.22 -2.41 -11.72
CA ARG A 31 -8.16 -3.30 -12.88
C ARG A 31 -7.09 -2.87 -13.90
N PRO A 32 -6.99 -1.58 -14.30
CA PRO A 32 -5.93 -1.13 -15.20
C PRO A 32 -4.53 -1.37 -14.65
N GLU A 33 -4.34 -1.11 -13.36
CA GLU A 33 -3.06 -1.28 -12.68
C GLU A 33 -2.65 -2.74 -12.54
N LEU A 34 -3.61 -3.66 -12.35
CA LEU A 34 -3.39 -5.10 -12.24
C LEU A 34 -3.17 -5.77 -13.61
N LEU A 35 -3.95 -5.37 -14.63
CA LEU A 35 -3.75 -5.83 -16.01
C LEU A 35 -2.33 -5.52 -16.48
N GLY A 36 -1.82 -4.33 -16.14
CA GLY A 36 -0.47 -3.92 -16.52
C GLY A 36 -0.32 -3.91 -18.04
N THR A 37 0.43 -4.88 -18.59
CA THR A 37 0.63 -5.05 -20.04
C THR A 37 -0.21 -6.16 -20.65
N LEU A 38 -1.01 -6.90 -19.87
CA LEU A 38 -1.91 -7.93 -20.39
C LEU A 38 -3.03 -7.27 -21.19
N THR A 39 -3.28 -7.82 -22.37
CA THR A 39 -4.41 -7.48 -23.24
C THR A 39 -5.65 -8.26 -22.85
N ASP A 40 -6.84 -7.73 -23.16
CA ASP A 40 -8.10 -8.44 -22.87
C ASP A 40 -8.15 -9.83 -23.55
N THR A 41 -7.51 -9.97 -24.73
CA THR A 41 -7.40 -11.25 -25.44
C THR A 41 -6.53 -12.29 -24.72
N GLU A 42 -5.63 -11.86 -23.85
CA GLU A 42 -4.82 -12.77 -23.03
C GLU A 42 -5.56 -13.25 -21.78
N LEU A 43 -6.74 -12.71 -21.47
CA LEU A 43 -7.50 -13.13 -20.29
C LEU A 43 -8.16 -14.50 -20.48
N ASP A 44 -8.53 -14.88 -21.71
CA ASP A 44 -9.23 -16.14 -22.00
C ASP A 44 -8.29 -17.35 -22.09
N ARG A 45 -6.97 -17.14 -22.07
CA ARG A 45 -6.00 -18.25 -22.14
C ARG A 45 -5.95 -19.02 -20.81
N PRO A 46 -5.49 -20.28 -20.82
CA PRO A 46 -5.31 -21.05 -19.60
C PRO A 46 -4.45 -20.31 -18.55
N ALA A 47 -4.89 -20.38 -17.30
CA ALA A 47 -4.16 -19.84 -16.16
C ALA A 47 -2.83 -20.58 -15.96
N THR A 48 -1.75 -19.85 -15.69
CA THR A 48 -0.45 -20.41 -15.31
C THR A 48 0.01 -19.89 -13.94
N GLY A 49 0.94 -20.59 -13.29
CA GLY A 49 1.51 -20.09 -12.04
C GLY A 49 2.32 -18.80 -12.23
N SER A 50 2.88 -18.58 -13.42
CA SER A 50 3.53 -17.33 -13.79
C SER A 50 2.57 -16.13 -13.74
N ASP A 51 1.34 -16.31 -14.24
CA ASP A 51 0.30 -15.28 -14.19
C ASP A 51 -0.12 -14.97 -12.75
N ALA A 52 -0.35 -16.02 -11.96
CA ALA A 52 -0.69 -15.90 -10.55
C ALA A 52 0.41 -15.13 -9.79
N ALA A 53 1.68 -15.42 -10.07
CA ALA A 53 2.80 -14.74 -9.45
C ALA A 53 2.88 -13.25 -9.86
N MET A 54 2.65 -12.94 -11.13
CA MET A 54 2.67 -11.56 -11.64
C MET A 54 1.52 -10.73 -11.07
N LEU A 55 0.29 -11.26 -11.10
CA LEU A 55 -0.90 -10.59 -10.58
C LEU A 55 -0.81 -10.39 -9.07
N LEU A 56 -0.41 -11.41 -8.31
CA LEU A 56 -0.27 -11.28 -6.86
C LEU A 56 0.84 -10.31 -6.48
N LYS A 57 2.00 -10.35 -7.14
CA LYS A 57 3.04 -9.33 -6.91
C LYS A 57 2.48 -7.93 -7.13
N ARG A 58 1.75 -7.72 -8.22
CA ARG A 58 1.20 -6.40 -8.55
C ARG A 58 0.20 -5.93 -7.51
N ALA A 59 -0.69 -6.82 -7.05
CA ALA A 59 -1.62 -6.52 -5.96
C ALA A 59 -0.89 -6.16 -4.66
N VAL A 60 0.14 -6.92 -4.28
CA VAL A 60 0.97 -6.63 -3.11
C VAL A 60 1.65 -5.27 -3.27
N GLU A 61 2.21 -4.93 -4.43
CA GLU A 61 2.86 -3.63 -4.65
C GLU A 61 1.90 -2.44 -4.63
N LEU A 62 0.61 -2.65 -4.90
CA LEU A 62 -0.43 -1.60 -4.84
C LEU A 62 -0.83 -1.26 -3.41
N ILE A 63 -0.79 -2.23 -2.49
CA ILE A 63 -1.13 -2.03 -1.09
C ILE A 63 0.10 -1.88 -0.17
N GLU A 64 1.19 -2.59 -0.43
CA GLU A 64 2.43 -2.59 0.34
C GLU A 64 3.60 -2.00 -0.46
N PRO A 65 3.59 -0.69 -0.78
CA PRO A 65 4.69 -0.10 -1.50
C PRO A 65 5.97 -0.13 -0.62
N ALA A 66 7.12 -0.36 -1.24
CA ALA A 66 8.41 -0.52 -0.55
C ALA A 66 8.38 -1.56 0.59
N LEU A 67 7.69 -2.70 0.40
CA LEU A 67 7.74 -3.80 1.36
C LEU A 67 9.14 -4.43 1.40
N PRO A 68 9.81 -4.48 2.56
CA PRO A 68 11.14 -5.08 2.67
C PRO A 68 11.13 -6.59 2.43
N THR A 69 12.31 -7.13 2.17
CA THR A 69 12.51 -8.58 2.07
C THR A 69 12.35 -9.21 3.46
N LEU A 70 11.46 -10.20 3.59
CA LEU A 70 11.17 -10.88 4.87
C LEU A 70 12.06 -12.11 5.11
N ARG A 71 12.59 -12.69 4.03
CA ARG A 71 13.63 -13.74 4.07
C ARG A 71 14.57 -13.59 2.89
N ARG A 72 15.85 -13.91 3.09
CA ARG A 72 16.80 -14.05 1.97
C ARG A 72 16.40 -15.26 1.11
N SER A 73 16.49 -15.09 -0.21
CA SER A 73 16.27 -16.18 -1.15
C SER A 73 17.59 -16.84 -1.52
N ASN A 74 17.69 -18.16 -1.36
CA ASN A 74 18.91 -18.92 -1.70
C ASN A 74 18.76 -19.75 -2.98
N ALA A 75 17.54 -20.17 -3.31
CA ALA A 75 17.21 -20.88 -4.55
C ALA A 75 15.77 -20.50 -4.94
N LEU A 76 15.55 -20.27 -6.23
CA LEU A 76 14.23 -19.97 -6.80
C LEU A 76 13.84 -21.12 -7.75
N PRO A 77 12.53 -21.41 -7.89
CA PRO A 77 12.03 -22.49 -8.75
C PRO A 77 12.12 -22.15 -10.25
N VAL A 78 12.66 -20.99 -10.62
CA VAL A 78 12.84 -20.53 -12.01
C VAL A 78 14.21 -19.87 -12.18
N GLU A 79 14.77 -20.01 -13.38
CA GLU A 79 16.05 -19.40 -13.75
C GLU A 79 15.94 -17.88 -13.95
N SER A 80 17.07 -17.16 -13.85
CA SER A 80 17.13 -15.69 -13.92
C SER A 80 16.62 -15.08 -15.23
N GLY A 81 16.63 -15.85 -16.33
CA GLY A 81 16.11 -15.43 -17.63
C GLY A 81 14.60 -15.58 -17.80
N HIS A 82 13.92 -16.23 -16.85
CA HIS A 82 12.48 -16.48 -16.96
C HIS A 82 11.67 -15.17 -16.85
N PRO A 83 10.63 -14.94 -17.68
CA PRO A 83 9.85 -13.70 -17.64
C PRO A 83 9.26 -13.38 -16.26
N ALA A 84 8.79 -14.40 -15.54
CA ALA A 84 8.25 -14.27 -14.19
C ALA A 84 9.30 -14.21 -13.07
N TYR A 85 10.61 -14.28 -13.37
CA TYR A 85 11.67 -14.39 -12.35
C TYR A 85 11.59 -13.30 -11.28
N SER A 86 11.37 -12.05 -11.69
CA SER A 86 11.27 -10.92 -10.75
C SER A 86 10.06 -11.06 -9.80
N SER A 87 8.92 -11.53 -10.32
CA SER A 87 7.70 -11.79 -9.55
C SER A 87 7.86 -12.95 -8.59
N VAL A 88 8.43 -14.05 -9.06
CA VAL A 88 8.72 -15.25 -8.27
C VAL A 88 9.69 -14.92 -7.13
N ARG A 89 10.79 -14.21 -7.43
CA ARG A 89 11.74 -13.76 -6.40
C ARG A 89 11.05 -12.91 -5.34
N TYR A 90 10.27 -11.92 -5.78
CA TYR A 90 9.55 -11.01 -4.89
C TYR A 90 8.63 -11.78 -3.93
N LEU A 91 7.73 -12.61 -4.46
CA LEU A 91 6.78 -13.37 -3.64
C LEU A 91 7.48 -14.39 -2.75
N HIS A 92 8.52 -15.06 -3.26
CA HIS A 92 9.32 -15.99 -2.47
C HIS A 92 9.95 -15.28 -1.27
N GLU A 93 10.62 -14.15 -1.46
CA GLU A 93 11.25 -13.36 -0.40
C GLU A 93 10.26 -12.79 0.63
N ARG A 94 8.98 -12.68 0.27
CA ARG A 94 7.88 -12.27 1.15
C ARG A 94 7.07 -13.45 1.71
N ARG A 95 7.46 -14.70 1.44
CA ARG A 95 6.75 -15.92 1.89
C ARG A 95 5.30 -16.01 1.36
N LEU A 96 5.06 -15.50 0.16
CA LEU A 96 3.77 -15.62 -0.55
C LEU A 96 3.80 -16.65 -1.68
N LEU A 97 4.91 -17.36 -1.85
CA LEU A 97 5.07 -18.41 -2.86
C LEU A 97 5.13 -19.79 -2.17
N PRO A 98 4.09 -20.62 -2.32
CA PRO A 98 4.08 -22.00 -1.84
C PRO A 98 5.18 -22.85 -2.47
N ALA A 99 5.61 -23.90 -1.77
CA ALA A 99 6.64 -24.81 -2.27
C ALA A 99 6.17 -25.65 -3.47
N ALA A 100 4.87 -25.91 -3.58
CA ALA A 100 4.25 -26.66 -4.67
C ALA A 100 3.96 -25.81 -5.93
N TRP A 101 4.30 -24.52 -5.92
CA TRP A 101 4.09 -23.65 -7.07
C TRP A 101 4.92 -24.07 -8.28
N ASP A 102 4.30 -24.01 -9.46
CA ASP A 102 4.87 -24.36 -10.75
C ASP A 102 4.67 -23.21 -11.76
N PRO A 103 5.64 -22.88 -12.63
CA PRO A 103 5.50 -21.75 -13.55
C PRO A 103 4.46 -21.97 -14.65
N GLU A 104 4.23 -23.20 -15.09
CA GLU A 104 3.38 -23.53 -16.25
C GLU A 104 1.95 -23.87 -15.85
N SER A 105 1.74 -24.28 -14.61
CA SER A 105 0.44 -24.71 -14.10
C SER A 105 0.12 -24.08 -12.75
N ILE A 106 -1.17 -23.84 -12.49
CA ILE A 106 -1.65 -23.36 -11.19
C ILE A 106 -2.83 -24.23 -10.76
N ASP A 107 -2.64 -24.96 -9.66
CA ASP A 107 -3.75 -25.69 -9.04
C ASP A 107 -4.48 -24.80 -8.02
N VAL A 108 -5.70 -25.23 -7.68
CA VAL A 108 -6.55 -24.50 -6.73
C VAL A 108 -5.91 -24.39 -5.35
N ALA A 109 -5.20 -25.41 -4.86
CA ALA A 109 -4.64 -25.42 -3.52
C ALA A 109 -3.49 -24.41 -3.39
N VAL A 110 -2.60 -24.36 -4.39
CA VAL A 110 -1.52 -23.39 -4.50
C VAL A 110 -2.08 -21.98 -4.62
N TRP A 111 -3.08 -21.76 -5.48
CA TRP A 111 -3.66 -20.43 -5.64
C TRP A 111 -4.33 -19.92 -4.36
N GLN A 112 -5.11 -20.79 -3.71
CA GLN A 112 -5.73 -20.50 -2.43
C GLN A 112 -4.72 -20.23 -1.33
N GLU A 113 -3.60 -20.97 -1.27
CA GLU A 113 -2.52 -20.74 -0.30
C GLU A 113 -1.85 -19.37 -0.53
N MET A 114 -1.59 -19.00 -1.78
CA MET A 114 -1.04 -17.69 -2.15
C MET A 114 -1.95 -16.54 -1.68
N LEU A 115 -3.24 -16.60 -2.01
CA LEU A 115 -4.24 -15.59 -1.62
C LEU A 115 -4.46 -15.54 -0.11
N SER A 116 -4.52 -16.71 0.54
CA SER A 116 -4.67 -16.83 2.00
C SER A 116 -3.46 -16.25 2.73
N GLY A 117 -2.24 -16.49 2.23
CA GLY A 117 -1.03 -15.89 2.78
C GLY A 117 -1.06 -14.36 2.75
N PHE A 118 -1.50 -13.78 1.64
CA PHE A 118 -1.63 -12.33 1.50
C PHE A 118 -2.72 -11.74 2.40
N MET A 119 -3.91 -12.33 2.43
CA MET A 119 -4.98 -11.94 3.36
C MET A 119 -4.58 -12.10 4.83
N GLY A 120 -3.79 -13.14 5.13
CA GLY A 120 -3.32 -13.46 6.47
C GLY A 120 -2.49 -12.36 7.10
N TRP A 121 -1.75 -11.57 6.32
CA TRP A 121 -1.04 -10.39 6.81
C TRP A 121 -1.95 -9.35 7.45
N TYR A 122 -3.20 -9.29 6.99
CA TYR A 122 -4.23 -8.36 7.48
C TYR A 122 -5.23 -9.05 8.41
N LYS A 123 -4.91 -10.27 8.87
CA LYS A 123 -5.79 -11.10 9.72
C LYS A 123 -7.17 -11.34 9.09
N LEU A 124 -7.24 -11.33 7.76
CA LEU A 124 -8.47 -11.58 7.03
C LEU A 124 -8.66 -13.07 6.80
N SER A 125 -9.90 -13.50 6.95
CA SER A 125 -10.37 -14.84 6.59
C SER A 125 -11.61 -14.72 5.71
N GLY A 126 -11.94 -15.78 4.99
CA GLY A 126 -13.18 -15.87 4.23
C GLY A 126 -13.09 -16.91 3.13
N GLN A 127 -14.15 -16.98 2.33
CA GLN A 127 -14.20 -17.88 1.19
C GLN A 127 -13.08 -17.54 0.21
N LEU A 128 -12.35 -18.59 -0.18
CA LEU A 128 -11.34 -18.56 -1.21
C LEU A 128 -11.98 -19.02 -2.53
N PRO A 129 -11.46 -18.55 -3.68
CA PRO A 129 -12.03 -18.88 -4.98
C PRO A 129 -11.85 -20.36 -5.34
N ASP A 130 -12.62 -20.82 -6.32
CA ASP A 130 -12.45 -22.14 -6.93
C ASP A 130 -11.19 -22.19 -7.82
N ALA A 131 -11.00 -23.30 -8.54
CA ALA A 131 -9.85 -23.46 -9.43
C ALA A 131 -9.89 -22.42 -10.58
N PRO A 132 -8.84 -21.61 -10.77
CA PRO A 132 -8.78 -20.67 -11.88
C PRO A 132 -8.57 -21.43 -13.19
N LEU A 133 -9.47 -21.25 -14.15
CA LEU A 133 -9.36 -21.89 -15.47
C LEU A 133 -8.57 -20.99 -16.43
N THR A 134 -8.71 -19.68 -16.26
CA THR A 134 -8.18 -18.66 -17.17
C THR A 134 -7.38 -17.60 -16.43
N ALA A 135 -6.55 -16.86 -17.16
CA ALA A 135 -5.86 -15.68 -16.61
C ALA A 135 -6.86 -14.60 -16.12
N GLY A 136 -8.05 -14.52 -16.74
CA GLY A 136 -9.16 -13.69 -16.29
C GLY A 136 -9.67 -14.07 -14.89
N ASP A 137 -9.79 -15.37 -14.60
CA ASP A 137 -10.21 -15.83 -13.26
C ASP A 137 -9.20 -15.40 -12.18
N LEU A 138 -7.90 -15.56 -12.46
CA LEU A 138 -6.84 -15.10 -11.55
C LEU A 138 -6.92 -13.58 -11.28
N LEU A 139 -7.23 -12.80 -12.32
CA LEU A 139 -7.36 -11.35 -12.20
C LEU A 139 -8.55 -10.99 -11.29
N GLU A 140 -9.72 -11.56 -11.55
CA GLU A 140 -10.95 -11.30 -10.76
C GLU A 140 -10.77 -11.71 -9.30
N ASP A 141 -10.17 -12.87 -9.05
CA ASP A 141 -9.84 -13.35 -7.70
C ASP A 141 -8.90 -12.37 -6.98
N THR A 142 -7.86 -11.92 -7.69
CA THR A 142 -6.89 -10.96 -7.16
C THR A 142 -7.55 -9.61 -6.85
N MET A 143 -8.42 -9.13 -7.73
CA MET A 143 -9.19 -7.90 -7.52
C MET A 143 -10.12 -8.00 -6.31
N SER A 144 -10.80 -9.13 -6.16
CA SER A 144 -11.67 -9.41 -5.00
C SER A 144 -10.88 -9.42 -3.68
N VAL A 145 -9.73 -10.10 -3.65
CA VAL A 145 -8.84 -10.10 -2.48
C VAL A 145 -8.27 -8.72 -2.20
N LEU A 146 -7.76 -8.02 -3.22
CA LEU A 146 -7.22 -6.67 -3.07
C LEU A 146 -8.26 -5.70 -2.53
N LYS A 147 -9.50 -5.79 -3.00
CA LYS A 147 -10.61 -5.00 -2.47
C LYS A 147 -10.84 -5.26 -0.98
N ARG A 148 -10.87 -6.52 -0.54
CA ARG A 148 -11.06 -6.87 0.88
C ARG A 148 -9.92 -6.36 1.76
N VAL A 149 -8.69 -6.46 1.27
CA VAL A 149 -7.50 -5.92 1.94
C VAL A 149 -7.60 -4.40 2.04
N SER A 150 -7.86 -3.70 0.93
CA SER A 150 -8.06 -2.25 0.86
C SER A 150 -9.13 -1.78 1.83
N ASP A 151 -10.27 -2.48 1.90
CA ASP A 151 -11.37 -2.15 2.80
C ASP A 151 -11.00 -2.30 4.29
N THR A 152 -9.90 -2.99 4.62
CA THR A 152 -9.42 -3.21 5.99
C THR A 152 -8.34 -2.20 6.40
N VAL A 153 -7.48 -1.81 5.47
CA VAL A 153 -6.37 -0.90 5.75
C VAL A 153 -6.89 0.53 5.92
N ARG A 154 -6.41 1.22 6.95
CA ARG A 154 -6.77 2.61 7.26
C ARG A 154 -5.50 3.41 7.51
N PRO A 155 -4.76 3.81 6.46
CA PRO A 155 -3.51 4.53 6.65
C PRO A 155 -3.76 5.94 7.20
N ALA A 156 -2.77 6.52 7.86
CA ALA A 156 -2.75 7.95 8.18
C ALA A 156 -1.53 8.62 7.54
N ALA A 157 -1.76 9.76 6.91
CA ALA A 157 -0.69 10.63 6.47
C ALA A 157 -0.05 11.34 7.68
N LEU A 158 1.27 11.48 7.64
CA LEU A 158 2.05 12.39 8.46
C LEU A 158 2.57 13.50 7.54
N LEU A 159 2.12 14.72 7.77
CA LEU A 159 2.44 15.90 6.96
C LEU A 159 3.28 16.85 7.81
N ALA A 160 4.58 16.87 7.55
CA ALA A 160 5.52 17.71 8.29
C ALA A 160 5.61 19.08 7.63
N THR A 161 5.39 20.15 8.40
CA THR A 161 5.45 21.53 7.91
C THR A 161 6.79 22.19 8.18
N ASP A 162 7.18 23.06 7.26
CA ASP A 162 8.31 23.98 7.43
C ASP A 162 8.03 24.91 8.64
N PRO A 163 8.96 25.05 9.60
CA PRO A 163 8.78 25.94 10.75
C PRO A 163 8.70 27.42 10.37
N ALA A 164 9.28 27.83 9.23
CA ALA A 164 9.22 29.20 8.71
C ALA A 164 7.94 29.48 7.91
N ASP A 165 7.36 28.47 7.27
CA ASP A 165 6.09 28.54 6.54
C ASP A 165 5.22 27.30 6.80
N ASN A 166 4.22 27.44 7.67
CA ASN A 166 3.35 26.33 8.06
C ASN A 166 2.40 25.83 6.95
N ARG A 167 2.44 26.42 5.76
CA ARG A 167 1.69 25.98 4.58
C ARG A 167 2.53 25.09 3.66
N ARG A 168 3.86 25.14 3.80
CA ARG A 168 4.81 24.35 3.03
C ARG A 168 5.11 23.03 3.73
N LEU A 169 5.12 21.96 2.94
CA LEU A 169 5.55 20.64 3.40
C LEU A 169 7.09 20.56 3.38
N SER A 170 7.69 20.19 4.51
CA SER A 170 9.10 19.76 4.57
C SER A 170 9.24 18.33 4.10
N PHE A 171 8.36 17.46 4.60
CA PHE A 171 8.25 16.07 4.17
C PHE A 171 6.86 15.54 4.45
N TRP A 172 6.56 14.41 3.85
CA TRP A 172 5.31 13.70 4.09
C TRP A 172 5.53 12.19 4.05
N ALA A 173 4.69 11.50 4.80
CA ALA A 173 4.79 10.07 4.95
C ALA A 173 3.43 9.43 5.21
N ILE A 174 3.35 8.12 5.10
CA ILE A 174 2.20 7.33 5.54
C ILE A 174 2.63 6.44 6.70
N ILE A 175 1.94 6.56 7.82
CA ILE A 175 2.06 5.66 8.97
C ILE A 175 1.42 4.34 8.61
N TRP A 176 2.25 3.30 8.50
CA TRP A 176 1.85 2.01 7.95
C TRP A 176 2.07 0.88 8.96
N ASN A 177 1.12 0.71 9.88
CA ASN A 177 1.26 -0.20 11.02
C ASN A 177 0.27 -1.40 11.04
N TRP A 178 -0.67 -1.48 10.10
CA TRP A 178 -1.57 -2.64 9.90
C TRP A 178 -1.05 -3.60 8.83
N THR A 179 0.16 -4.09 9.00
CA THR A 179 0.84 -4.91 7.99
C THR A 179 1.76 -5.94 8.63
N VAL A 180 2.22 -6.89 7.83
CA VAL A 180 3.27 -7.85 8.19
C VAL A 180 4.59 -7.17 8.58
N TYR A 181 4.82 -5.94 8.13
CA TYR A 181 6.04 -5.18 8.42
C TYR A 181 5.73 -3.71 8.72
N PRO A 182 5.38 -3.36 9.98
CA PRO A 182 5.08 -2.00 10.39
C PRO A 182 6.23 -1.04 10.09
N ARG A 183 5.93 0.09 9.45
CA ARG A 183 6.92 1.06 8.98
C ARG A 183 6.30 2.42 8.69
N LEU A 184 7.15 3.40 8.44
CA LEU A 184 6.76 4.68 7.87
C LEU A 184 7.13 4.66 6.38
N LEU A 185 6.17 4.96 5.52
CA LEU A 185 6.40 5.12 4.08
C LEU A 185 6.67 6.59 3.81
N VAL A 186 7.92 6.96 3.57
CA VAL A 186 8.33 8.35 3.37
C VAL A 186 8.40 8.64 1.87
N PHE A 187 7.69 9.68 1.45
CA PHE A 187 7.57 10.06 0.04
C PHE A 187 8.38 11.33 -0.21
N ARG A 188 9.00 11.42 -1.38
CA ARG A 188 9.58 12.70 -1.82
C ARG A 188 8.40 13.64 -2.11
N PRO A 189 8.33 14.85 -1.52
CA PRO A 189 7.24 15.78 -1.78
C PRO A 189 7.29 16.27 -3.22
N ASP A 190 6.13 16.25 -3.89
CA ASP A 190 5.99 16.94 -5.17
C ASP A 190 5.91 18.45 -4.91
N GLU A 191 6.63 19.25 -5.71
CA GLU A 191 6.77 20.69 -5.49
C GLU A 191 5.44 21.46 -5.59
N ASP A 192 4.45 20.89 -6.28
CA ASP A 192 3.14 21.50 -6.53
C ASP A 192 2.12 21.27 -5.40
N LEU A 193 2.45 20.48 -4.38
CA LEU A 193 1.50 20.11 -3.33
C LEU A 193 1.52 21.08 -2.16
N SER A 194 0.31 21.56 -1.83
CA SER A 194 0.08 22.54 -0.78
C SER A 194 -0.92 22.03 0.25
N LEU A 195 -0.69 22.36 1.52
CA LEU A 195 -1.62 22.09 2.61
C LEU A 195 -2.93 22.87 2.50
N ASP A 196 -3.00 23.87 1.62
CA ASP A 196 -4.25 24.56 1.28
C ASP A 196 -5.24 23.64 0.55
N ASP A 197 -4.72 22.70 -0.23
CA ASP A 197 -5.49 21.60 -0.83
C ASP A 197 -5.15 20.28 -0.15
N MET A 198 -5.60 20.15 1.11
CA MET A 198 -5.45 18.92 1.88
C MET A 198 -6.06 17.71 1.16
N ARG A 199 -7.17 17.89 0.43
CA ARG A 199 -7.83 16.77 -0.26
C ARG A 199 -6.97 16.28 -1.42
N GLY A 200 -6.44 17.18 -2.25
CA GLY A 200 -5.51 16.85 -3.32
C GLY A 200 -4.22 16.23 -2.78
N THR A 201 -3.66 16.79 -1.71
CA THR A 201 -2.46 16.28 -1.03
C THR A 201 -2.64 14.84 -0.54
N LEU A 202 -3.75 14.53 0.14
CA LEU A 202 -4.02 13.18 0.62
C LEU A 202 -4.34 12.21 -0.54
N ALA A 203 -4.97 12.69 -1.61
CA ALA A 203 -5.21 11.88 -2.80
C ALA A 203 -3.89 11.48 -3.50
N ALA A 204 -2.89 12.37 -3.52
CA ALA A 204 -1.57 12.09 -4.11
C ALA A 204 -0.77 11.02 -3.35
N LEU A 205 -1.03 10.84 -2.05
CA LEU A 205 -0.45 9.76 -1.23
C LEU A 205 -1.16 8.41 -1.42
N GLY A 206 -2.36 8.41 -2.02
CA GLY A 206 -3.13 7.21 -2.26
C GLY A 206 -2.68 6.41 -3.48
N THR A 207 -3.29 5.25 -3.66
CA THR A 207 -3.25 4.47 -4.90
C THR A 207 -4.69 4.10 -5.27
N CYS A 208 -4.91 3.43 -6.39
CA CYS A 208 -6.21 2.84 -6.67
C CYS A 208 -6.69 1.88 -5.55
N ALA A 209 -5.75 1.24 -4.83
CA ALA A 209 -6.03 0.26 -3.76
C ALA A 209 -5.99 0.88 -2.37
N LEU A 210 -5.63 2.16 -2.26
CA LEU A 210 -5.39 2.80 -0.99
C LEU A 210 -5.92 4.22 -0.99
N ARG A 211 -6.86 4.48 -0.09
CA ARG A 211 -7.35 5.81 0.18
C ARG A 211 -6.78 6.31 1.51
N VAL A 212 -6.15 7.47 1.47
CA VAL A 212 -5.65 8.16 2.67
C VAL A 212 -6.64 9.26 3.03
N GLU A 213 -7.27 9.14 4.20
CA GLU A 213 -8.23 10.13 4.70
C GLU A 213 -7.81 10.70 6.05
N ASN A 214 -7.16 9.88 6.85
CA ASN A 214 -6.64 10.27 8.15
C ASN A 214 -5.32 11.00 7.96
N TYR A 215 -5.10 12.05 8.74
CA TYR A 215 -3.86 12.80 8.70
C TYR A 215 -3.44 13.33 10.06
N VAL A 216 -2.15 13.60 10.16
CA VAL A 216 -1.47 14.25 11.25
C VAL A 216 -0.61 15.35 10.64
N THR A 217 -0.82 16.60 11.01
CA THR A 217 0.08 17.69 10.63
C THR A 217 0.82 18.21 11.86
N ALA A 218 2.13 18.43 11.69
CA ALA A 218 2.99 18.92 12.75
C ALA A 218 4.23 19.61 12.14
N PRO A 219 4.88 20.55 12.85
CA PRO A 219 6.21 21.00 12.48
C PRO A 219 7.19 19.82 12.37
N GLU A 220 8.13 19.87 11.42
CA GLU A 220 9.05 18.76 11.12
C GLU A 220 9.75 18.14 12.34
N GLU A 221 10.22 18.96 13.28
CA GLU A 221 10.84 18.51 14.54
C GLU A 221 9.85 17.80 15.46
N THR A 222 8.58 18.20 15.43
CA THR A 222 7.52 17.52 16.17
C THR A 222 7.14 16.21 15.49
N ALA A 223 7.05 16.19 14.15
CA ALA A 223 6.80 14.99 13.37
C ALA A 223 7.89 13.93 13.59
N LYS A 224 9.17 14.33 13.52
CA LYS A 224 10.33 13.49 13.84
C LYS A 224 10.21 12.85 15.23
N ARG A 225 9.91 13.67 16.25
CA ARG A 225 9.77 13.22 17.64
C ARG A 225 8.59 12.27 17.88
N LEU A 226 7.62 12.15 16.98
CA LEU A 226 6.58 11.13 17.12
C LEU A 226 7.17 9.71 17.02
N PHE A 227 8.32 9.54 16.35
CA PHE A 227 8.96 8.25 16.10
C PHE A 227 10.34 8.11 16.77
N LEU A 228 11.02 9.23 17.03
CA LEU A 228 12.38 9.30 17.57
C LEU A 228 12.41 10.04 18.93
N ALA A 229 11.37 9.87 19.75
CA ALA A 229 11.20 10.65 20.97
C ALA A 229 12.27 10.37 22.05
N HIS A 230 12.96 9.22 21.95
CA HIS A 230 13.97 8.80 22.92
C HIS A 230 15.35 8.86 22.28
N ASN A 231 16.35 9.28 23.05
CA ASN A 231 17.72 9.46 22.55
C ASN A 231 18.37 8.16 22.03
N ASP A 232 17.84 6.99 22.42
CA ASP A 232 18.34 5.69 21.98
C ASP A 232 17.61 5.15 20.74
N SER A 233 16.58 5.86 20.25
CA SER A 233 15.84 5.45 19.05
C SER A 233 16.69 5.67 17.79
N ARG A 234 16.80 4.64 16.96
CA ARG A 234 17.57 4.65 15.70
C ARG A 234 16.64 4.50 14.51
N MET A 235 16.89 5.28 13.47
CA MET A 235 16.15 5.19 12.21
C MET A 235 16.92 4.32 11.20
N TYR A 236 16.20 3.43 10.51
CA TYR A 236 16.74 2.64 9.42
C TYR A 236 15.87 2.75 8.17
N VAL A 237 16.51 2.87 7.02
CA VAL A 237 15.86 2.69 5.72
C VAL A 237 15.97 1.23 5.32
N VAL A 238 14.85 0.57 5.07
CA VAL A 238 14.77 -0.90 4.90
C VAL A 238 14.33 -1.35 3.51
N ALA A 239 13.81 -0.43 2.70
CA ALA A 239 13.46 -0.65 1.30
C ALA A 239 13.21 0.70 0.61
N SER A 240 13.29 0.74 -0.72
CA SER A 240 13.06 1.94 -1.52
C SER A 240 12.38 1.67 -2.86
N ARG A 241 11.92 2.74 -3.51
CA ARG A 241 11.47 2.77 -4.91
C ARG A 241 12.06 4.00 -5.64
N PRO A 242 12.76 3.81 -6.76
CA PRO A 242 13.29 2.54 -7.26
C PRO A 242 14.16 1.85 -6.21
N ASP A 243 14.24 0.52 -6.26
CA ASP A 243 15.11 -0.24 -5.35
C ASP A 243 16.57 0.01 -5.76
N THR A 244 17.26 0.82 -4.98
CA THR A 244 18.68 1.16 -5.17
C THR A 244 19.61 0.22 -4.42
N GLY A 245 19.04 -0.74 -3.66
CA GLY A 245 19.73 -1.91 -3.18
C GLY A 245 20.96 -1.66 -2.31
N THR A 246 20.77 -1.17 -1.08
CA THR A 246 21.73 -1.38 0.02
C THR A 246 21.00 -1.31 1.36
N TRP A 247 20.02 -2.20 1.57
CA TRP A 247 19.15 -2.17 2.75
C TRP A 247 19.46 -3.34 3.72
N PRO A 248 19.36 -3.14 5.04
CA PRO A 248 19.02 -1.89 5.73
C PRO A 248 20.18 -0.89 5.78
N TYR A 249 19.87 0.39 5.63
CA TYR A 249 20.78 1.51 5.86
C TYR A 249 20.45 2.16 7.22
N SER A 250 21.45 2.35 8.08
CA SER A 250 21.28 3.05 9.34
C SER A 250 21.49 4.54 9.12
N VAL A 251 20.50 5.36 9.46
CA VAL A 251 20.64 6.82 9.45
C VAL A 251 21.48 7.23 10.66
N ALA A 252 22.45 8.12 10.47
CA ALA A 252 23.29 8.58 11.57
C ALA A 252 22.49 9.50 12.51
N PRO A 253 22.77 9.49 13.82
CA PRO A 253 22.11 10.38 14.76
C PRO A 253 22.26 11.86 14.35
N GLY A 254 21.14 12.57 14.25
CA GLY A 254 21.09 13.97 13.84
C GLY A 254 20.86 14.19 12.34
N GLU A 255 20.95 13.15 11.51
CA GLU A 255 20.71 13.21 10.06
C GLU A 255 19.27 12.81 9.68
N GLU A 256 18.36 12.64 10.66
CA GLU A 256 17.04 12.07 10.38
C GLU A 256 16.13 13.02 9.60
N LEU A 257 16.25 14.33 9.83
CA LEU A 257 15.56 15.33 8.99
C LEU A 257 16.12 15.33 7.56
N ASP A 258 17.43 15.15 7.41
CA ASP A 258 18.07 15.05 6.11
C ASP A 258 17.59 13.79 5.36
N ALA A 259 17.41 12.68 6.08
CA ALA A 259 16.78 11.48 5.54
C ALA A 259 15.34 11.75 5.09
N PHE A 260 14.50 12.35 5.96
CA PHE A 260 13.11 12.67 5.62
C PHE A 260 12.98 13.64 4.44
N GLY A 261 13.93 14.57 4.30
CA GLY A 261 14.03 15.51 3.19
C GLY A 261 14.72 14.94 1.94
N PHE A 262 15.11 13.67 1.94
CA PHE A 262 15.85 13.02 0.85
C PHE A 262 17.18 13.72 0.48
N MET A 263 17.85 14.32 1.46
CA MET A 263 19.11 15.05 1.28
C MET A 263 20.35 14.14 1.42
N LEU A 264 20.17 12.91 1.89
CA LEU A 264 21.25 11.93 2.01
C LEU A 264 21.65 11.35 0.65
N PRO A 265 22.96 11.15 0.38
CA PRO A 265 23.44 10.54 -0.86
C PRO A 265 22.82 9.16 -1.16
N GLU A 266 22.57 8.36 -0.13
CA GLU A 266 21.97 7.01 -0.24
C GLU A 266 20.51 7.05 -0.73
N LEU A 267 19.86 8.22 -0.66
CA LEU A 267 18.49 8.45 -1.11
C LEU A 267 18.42 9.19 -2.45
N ASP A 268 19.56 9.36 -3.14
CA ASP A 268 19.57 9.95 -4.47
C ASP A 268 18.73 9.11 -5.45
N GLY A 269 17.93 9.78 -6.27
CA GLY A 269 16.98 9.13 -7.18
C GLY A 269 15.82 8.34 -6.53
N VAL A 270 15.77 8.20 -5.20
CA VAL A 270 14.68 7.51 -4.50
C VAL A 270 13.44 8.42 -4.41
N ARG A 271 12.27 7.89 -4.77
CA ARG A 271 10.99 8.62 -4.67
C ARG A 271 10.18 8.24 -3.43
N LEU A 272 10.37 7.03 -2.95
CA LEU A 272 9.69 6.48 -1.79
C LEU A 272 10.65 5.54 -1.06
N TYR A 273 10.67 5.60 0.26
CA TYR A 273 11.35 4.59 1.06
C TYR A 273 10.56 4.18 2.30
N ALA A 274 10.89 3.00 2.81
CA ALA A 274 10.37 2.49 4.06
C ALA A 274 11.36 2.76 5.19
N ALA A 275 10.93 3.51 6.20
CA ALA A 275 11.65 3.72 7.43
C ALA A 275 11.11 2.84 8.56
N VAL A 276 12.01 2.30 9.38
CA VAL A 276 11.69 1.73 10.67
C VAL A 276 12.49 2.40 11.77
N PHE A 277 11.97 2.30 12.98
CA PHE A 277 12.55 2.88 14.17
C PHE A 277 12.81 1.76 15.17
N ASP A 278 14.06 1.62 15.59
CA ASP A 278 14.49 0.68 16.63
C ASP A 278 14.71 1.46 17.92
N GLY A 279 14.01 1.08 18.99
CA GLY A 279 14.10 1.76 20.28
C GLY A 279 12.80 1.63 21.08
N PRO A 280 12.77 2.14 22.33
CA PRO A 280 11.55 2.14 23.12
C PRO A 280 10.46 2.93 22.39
N ALA A 281 9.24 2.40 22.36
CA ALA A 281 8.11 3.14 21.82
C ALA A 281 7.90 4.45 22.60
N ALA A 282 7.39 5.48 21.94
CA ALA A 282 7.01 6.71 22.63
C ALA A 282 5.94 6.36 23.70
N GLY A 283 6.24 6.66 24.96
CA GLY A 283 5.28 6.43 26.05
C GLY A 283 4.03 7.30 25.87
N ALA A 284 2.89 6.85 26.38
CA ALA A 284 1.63 7.58 26.27
C ALA A 284 1.74 9.04 26.73
N GLY A 285 2.54 9.33 27.77
CA GLY A 285 2.80 10.70 28.24
C GLY A 285 3.54 11.57 27.23
N THR A 286 4.50 11.01 26.49
CA THR A 286 5.22 11.72 25.42
C THR A 286 4.28 12.04 24.26
N ILE A 287 3.48 11.07 23.83
CA ILE A 287 2.49 11.27 22.76
C ILE A 287 1.45 12.31 23.18
N LEU A 288 0.92 12.24 24.41
CA LEU A 288 -0.01 13.24 24.96
C LEU A 288 0.59 14.65 24.99
N GLY A 289 1.86 14.78 25.36
CA GLY A 289 2.57 16.07 25.31
C GLY A 289 2.67 16.64 23.88
N LEU A 290 2.88 15.76 22.89
CA LEU A 290 2.95 16.11 21.48
C LEU A 290 1.58 16.43 20.87
N MET A 291 0.47 15.88 21.39
CA MET A 291 -0.89 16.16 20.87
C MET A 291 -1.24 17.65 20.86
N SER A 292 -0.72 18.43 21.80
CA SER A 292 -0.91 19.90 21.83
C SER A 292 -0.26 20.64 20.66
N ARG A 293 0.68 19.99 19.96
CA ARG A 293 1.50 20.53 18.86
C ARG A 293 1.17 19.90 17.51
N VAL A 294 0.11 19.09 17.46
CA VAL A 294 -0.31 18.32 16.31
C VAL A 294 -1.73 18.72 15.94
N ARG A 295 -2.03 18.78 14.64
CA ARG A 295 -3.42 18.86 14.15
C ARG A 295 -3.77 17.54 13.47
N THR A 296 -4.96 17.02 13.73
CA THR A 296 -5.42 15.75 13.14
C THR A 296 -6.94 15.75 13.00
N ASN A 297 -7.46 14.99 12.04
CA ASN A 297 -8.88 14.68 11.93
C ASN A 297 -9.28 13.36 12.62
N MET A 298 -8.33 12.68 13.27
CA MET A 298 -8.57 11.42 13.95
C MET A 298 -9.06 11.61 15.39
N SER A 299 -9.82 10.63 15.89
CA SER A 299 -10.08 10.55 17.33
C SER A 299 -8.78 10.26 18.10
N PRO A 300 -8.67 10.65 19.39
CA PRO A 300 -7.49 10.32 20.20
C PRO A 300 -7.14 8.83 20.17
N PHE A 301 -8.12 7.94 20.34
CA PHE A 301 -7.90 6.49 20.31
C PHE A 301 -7.34 6.00 18.98
N THR A 302 -7.89 6.51 17.86
CA THR A 302 -7.40 6.18 16.52
C THR A 302 -5.95 6.65 16.35
N PHE A 303 -5.66 7.90 16.75
CA PHE A 303 -4.31 8.47 16.68
C PHE A 303 -3.29 7.65 17.49
N PHE A 304 -3.61 7.25 18.72
CA PHE A 304 -2.74 6.36 19.51
C PHE A 304 -2.52 5.02 18.80
N GLY A 305 -3.58 4.41 18.28
CA GLY A 305 -3.48 3.16 17.53
C GLY A 305 -2.60 3.25 16.28
N HIS A 306 -2.49 4.43 15.65
CA HIS A 306 -1.54 4.67 14.54
C HIS A 306 -0.09 4.78 15.01
N LEU A 307 0.14 5.39 16.18
CA LEU A 307 1.48 5.66 16.71
C LEU A 307 2.07 4.51 17.52
N GLU A 308 1.25 3.52 17.88
CA GLU A 308 1.75 2.24 18.37
C GLU A 308 2.61 1.60 17.27
N ILE A 309 3.93 1.77 17.40
CA ILE A 309 4.91 0.96 16.69
C ILE A 309 4.87 -0.41 17.37
N PRO A 310 4.43 -1.48 16.70
CA PRO A 310 4.44 -2.80 17.31
C PRO A 310 5.87 -3.16 17.66
N SER A 311 6.13 -3.44 18.93
CA SER A 311 7.41 -3.98 19.39
C SER A 311 7.68 -5.28 18.63
N ARG A 312 8.85 -5.38 17.98
CA ARG A 312 9.36 -6.67 17.48
C ARG A 312 9.94 -7.50 18.62
#